data_AF-A0A0K8Q4D9-F1
#
_entry.id   AF-A0A0K8Q4D9-F1
#
_cell.length_a   1.000
_cell.length_b   1.000
_cell.length_c   1.000
_cell.angle_alpha   90.00
_cell.angle_beta   90.00
_cell.angle_gamma   90.00
#
_symmetry.space_group_name_H-M   'P 1'
#
loop_
_entity.id
_entity.type
_entity.pdbx_description
1 polymer ?
#
loop_
_entity_poly.entity_id
_entity_poly.type
_entity_poly.pdbx_seq_one_letter_code
_entity_poly.pdbx_strand_id
1 'polypeptide(L)'
;MHMDHYVNLPDDNDPRNDNGGVHVNSGIPNHAFYLAATTLGGHAWEVAGKVWYTALTKLIRPHTQFREAAQATVDVAGSQFGNDEQAAVLDAWKAVGVLQ
;
A
#
# COMPACT_ATOMS: atom_id res chain seq x y z
N MET A 1 1.45 11.80 -0.21
CA MET A 1 -0.02 11.68 -0.29
C MET A 1 -0.52 10.96 0.96
N HIS A 2 -1.72 11.26 1.44
CA HIS A 2 -2.26 10.77 2.73
C HIS A 2 -3.75 10.45 2.57
N MET A 3 -4.29 9.57 3.42
CA MET A 3 -5.70 9.17 3.42
C MET A 3 -6.66 10.34 3.66
N ASP A 4 -6.22 11.39 4.36
CA ASP A 4 -6.99 12.63 4.53
C ASP A 4 -7.25 13.37 3.20
N HIS A 5 -6.47 13.07 2.16
CA HIS A 5 -6.65 13.62 0.82
C HIS A 5 -7.39 12.66 -0.12
N TYR A 6 -7.97 11.58 0.42
CA TYR A 6 -8.78 10.65 -0.37
C TYR A 6 -9.97 11.39 -1.00
N VAL A 7 -10.16 11.19 -2.30
CA VAL A 7 -11.29 11.76 -3.03
C VAL A 7 -12.29 10.66 -3.34
N ASN A 8 -13.54 10.87 -2.92
CA ASN A 8 -14.66 10.00 -3.26
C ASN A 8 -15.37 10.55 -4.50
N LEU A 9 -15.06 9.99 -5.67
CA LEU A 9 -15.70 10.33 -6.95
C LEU A 9 -16.75 9.27 -7.31
N PRO A 10 -17.74 9.60 -8.17
CA PRO A 10 -18.66 8.61 -8.71
C PRO A 10 -17.94 7.51 -9.52
N ASP A 11 -18.44 6.28 -9.42
CA ASP A 11 -18.05 5.18 -10.30
C ASP A 11 -19.20 4.89 -11.29
N ASP A 12 -19.34 5.77 -12.27
CA ASP A 12 -20.45 5.81 -13.23
C ASP A 12 -20.01 5.69 -14.70
N ASN A 13 -18.79 5.17 -14.92
CA ASN A 13 -18.11 5.08 -16.22
C ASN A 13 -17.91 6.43 -16.95
N ASP A 14 -18.10 7.57 -16.30
CA ASP A 14 -17.63 8.84 -16.82
C ASP A 14 -16.11 8.93 -16.64
N PRO A 15 -15.32 9.06 -17.73
CA PRO A 15 -13.86 9.13 -17.62
C PRO A 15 -13.37 10.33 -16.78
N ARG A 16 -14.20 11.37 -16.59
CA ARG A 16 -13.87 12.52 -15.74
C ARG A 16 -13.91 12.20 -14.25
N ASN A 17 -14.63 11.14 -13.87
CA ASN A 17 -14.75 10.71 -12.48
C ASN A 17 -13.71 9.65 -12.09
N ASP A 18 -12.78 9.35 -13.00
CA ASP A 18 -11.61 8.52 -12.71
C ASP A 18 -11.99 7.14 -12.13
N ASN A 19 -13.09 6.55 -12.61
CA ASN A 19 -13.62 5.26 -12.13
C ASN A 19 -13.71 5.18 -10.59
N GLY A 20 -14.16 6.27 -9.94
CA GLY A 20 -14.15 6.39 -8.48
C GLY A 20 -12.84 6.92 -7.89
N GLY A 21 -12.02 7.62 -8.67
CA GLY A 21 -10.76 8.23 -8.21
C GLY A 21 -9.56 7.28 -8.19
N VAL A 22 -9.53 6.23 -9.02
CA VAL A 22 -8.48 5.20 -8.96
C VAL A 22 -7.08 5.75 -9.23
N HIS A 23 -6.93 6.68 -10.18
CA HIS A 23 -5.64 7.29 -10.48
C HIS A 23 -5.27 8.36 -9.44
N VAL A 24 -6.24 9.16 -8.98
CA VAL A 24 -6.02 10.18 -7.94
C VAL A 24 -5.59 9.53 -6.61
N ASN A 25 -6.31 8.49 -6.18
CA ASN A 25 -6.08 7.86 -4.88
C ASN A 25 -4.89 6.88 -4.89
N SER A 26 -4.38 6.49 -6.06
CA SER A 26 -3.21 5.59 -6.20
C SER A 26 -1.93 6.13 -5.55
N GLY A 27 -1.82 7.45 -5.38
CA GLY A 27 -0.65 8.03 -4.73
C GLY A 27 -0.54 7.69 -3.23
N ILE A 28 -1.64 7.30 -2.57
CA ILE A 28 -1.64 6.86 -1.16
C ILE A 28 -0.81 5.57 -1.00
N PRO A 29 -1.14 4.44 -1.67
CA PRO A 29 -0.33 3.23 -1.59
C PRO A 29 1.06 3.40 -2.22
N ASN A 30 1.23 4.25 -3.24
CA ASN A 30 2.55 4.55 -3.80
C ASN A 30 3.46 5.24 -2.77
N HIS A 31 2.91 6.18 -1.99
CA HIS A 31 3.67 6.87 -0.95
C HIS A 31 4.03 5.92 0.21
N ALA A 32 3.13 5.01 0.58
CA ALA A 32 3.46 3.95 1.55
C ALA A 32 4.62 3.06 1.06
N PHE A 33 4.60 2.61 -0.20
CA PHE A 33 5.72 1.85 -0.76
C PHE A 33 7.03 2.64 -0.74
N TYR A 34 7.00 3.91 -1.15
CA TYR A 34 8.17 4.79 -1.12
C TYR A 34 8.77 4.90 0.28
N LEU A 35 7.93 5.15 1.30
CA LEU A 35 8.38 5.26 2.68
C LEU A 35 8.98 3.94 3.19
N ALA A 36 8.30 2.82 2.96
CA ALA A 36 8.80 1.51 3.36
C ALA A 36 10.15 1.19 2.71
N ALA A 37 10.26 1.35 1.38
CA ALA A 37 11.50 1.10 0.65
C ALA A 37 12.65 2.02 1.09
N THR A 38 12.35 3.28 1.40
CA THR A 38 13.34 4.25 1.89
C THR A 38 13.84 3.88 3.29
N THR A 39 12.93 3.49 4.19
CA THR A 39 13.28 3.07 5.56
C THR A 39 14.10 1.79 5.58
N LEU A 40 13.74 0.80 4.74
CA LEU A 40 14.46 -0.47 4.62
C LEU A 40 15.84 -0.32 3.99
N GLY A 41 16.02 0.69 3.13
CA GLY A 41 17.27 0.92 2.42
C GLY A 41 17.61 -0.20 1.44
N GLY A 42 18.87 -0.21 0.97
CA GLY A 42 19.36 -1.16 -0.02
C GLY A 42 18.63 -1.06 -1.36
N HIS A 43 18.55 -2.16 -2.09
CA HIS A 43 17.79 -2.20 -3.32
C HIS A 43 16.30 -2.47 -3.02
N ALA A 44 15.43 -1.56 -3.44
CA ALA A 44 14.00 -1.64 -3.14
C ALA A 44 13.34 -2.98 -3.56
N TRP A 45 13.87 -3.67 -4.57
CA TRP A 45 13.36 -4.96 -5.04
C TRP A 45 13.77 -6.16 -4.17
N GLU A 46 14.70 -6.02 -3.23
CA GLU A 46 15.19 -7.13 -2.40
C GLU A 46 14.22 -7.49 -1.28
N VAL A 47 13.61 -6.47 -0.66
CA VAL A 47 12.65 -6.61 0.46
C VAL A 47 11.30 -6.00 0.09
N ALA A 48 11.20 -4.67 0.00
CA ALA A 48 9.92 -3.98 -0.23
C ALA A 48 9.19 -4.49 -1.48
N GLY A 49 9.91 -4.65 -2.59
CA GLY A 49 9.35 -5.18 -3.83
C GLY A 49 8.83 -6.61 -3.70
N LYS A 50 9.53 -7.49 -2.98
CA LYS A 50 9.06 -8.87 -2.73
C LYS A 50 7.85 -8.92 -1.80
N VAL A 51 7.79 -8.03 -0.81
CA VAL A 51 6.64 -7.87 0.08
C VAL A 51 5.40 -7.49 -0.74
N TRP A 52 5.48 -6.40 -1.53
CA TRP A 52 4.37 -5.94 -2.36
C TRP A 52 3.97 -6.98 -3.41
N TYR A 53 4.95 -7.61 -4.07
CA TYR A 53 4.68 -8.62 -5.09
C TYR A 53 3.99 -9.86 -4.52
N THR A 54 4.43 -10.33 -3.34
CA THR A 54 3.79 -11.46 -2.68
C THR A 54 2.38 -11.10 -2.23
N ALA A 55 2.19 -9.94 -1.58
CA ALA A 55 0.86 -9.49 -1.16
C ALA A 55 -0.09 -9.43 -2.37
N LEU A 56 0.34 -8.81 -3.47
CA LEU A 56 -0.42 -8.70 -4.71
C LEU A 56 -0.80 -10.06 -5.31
N THR A 57 0.15 -10.99 -5.37
CA THR A 57 -0.06 -12.27 -6.07
C THR A 57 -0.71 -13.36 -5.22
N LYS A 58 -0.69 -13.23 -3.88
CA LYS A 58 -1.17 -14.27 -2.96
C LYS A 58 -2.38 -13.84 -2.13
N LEU A 59 -2.45 -12.58 -1.70
CA LEU A 59 -3.38 -12.13 -0.67
C LEU A 59 -4.45 -11.14 -1.18
N ILE A 60 -4.09 -10.27 -2.12
CA ILE A 60 -5.03 -9.30 -2.72
C ILE A 60 -6.06 -10.00 -3.62
N ARG A 61 -7.31 -9.52 -3.60
CA ARG A 61 -8.48 -10.03 -4.34
C ARG A 61 -9.20 -8.86 -5.04
N PRO A 62 -10.13 -9.13 -5.99
CA PRO A 62 -10.79 -8.08 -6.78
C PRO A 62 -11.48 -6.96 -5.99
N HIS A 63 -11.89 -7.21 -4.74
CA HIS A 63 -12.59 -6.23 -3.90
C HIS A 63 -11.76 -5.76 -2.70
N THR A 64 -10.48 -6.09 -2.64
CA THR A 64 -9.58 -5.71 -1.55
C THR A 64 -9.49 -4.19 -1.42
N GLN A 65 -9.70 -3.69 -0.21
CA GLN A 65 -9.59 -2.27 0.12
C GLN A 65 -8.19 -1.92 0.64
N PHE A 66 -7.86 -0.63 0.74
CA PHE A 66 -6.53 -0.18 1.19
C PHE A 66 -6.08 -0.77 2.53
N ARG A 67 -6.97 -0.82 3.53
CA ARG A 67 -6.65 -1.39 4.85
C ARG A 67 -6.28 -2.88 4.76
N GLU A 68 -7.01 -3.64 3.95
CA GLU A 68 -6.76 -5.08 3.78
C GLU A 68 -5.45 -5.32 3.00
N ALA A 69 -5.19 -4.54 1.95
CA ALA A 69 -3.93 -4.58 1.22
C ALA A 69 -2.74 -4.19 2.12
N ALA A 70 -2.90 -3.17 2.97
CA ALA A 70 -1.90 -2.76 3.93
C ALA A 70 -1.57 -3.88 4.93
N GLN A 71 -2.60 -4.49 5.54
CA GLN A 71 -2.40 -5.62 6.45
C GLN A 71 -1.70 -6.79 5.76
N ALA A 72 -2.10 -7.12 4.52
CA ALA A 72 -1.46 -8.18 3.75
C ALA A 72 0.05 -7.92 3.54
N THR A 73 0.47 -6.68 3.29
CA THR A 73 1.89 -6.35 3.17
C THR A 73 2.64 -6.43 4.51
N VAL A 74 2.01 -6.01 5.62
CA VAL A 74 2.60 -6.11 6.97
C VAL A 74 2.79 -7.58 7.36
N ASP A 75 1.81 -8.44 7.08
CA ASP A 75 1.87 -9.87 7.37
C ASP A 75 2.95 -10.57 6.53
N VAL A 76 3.07 -10.21 5.25
CA VAL A 76 4.13 -10.74 4.37
C VAL A 76 5.51 -10.29 4.84
N ALA A 77 5.68 -9.03 5.23
CA ALA A 77 6.95 -8.52 5.73
C ALA A 77 7.41 -9.29 6.99
N GLY A 78 6.52 -9.46 7.96
CA GLY A 78 6.83 -10.20 9.19
C GLY A 78 7.09 -11.69 8.96
N SER A 79 6.31 -12.32 8.08
CA SER A 79 6.45 -13.76 7.83
C SER A 79 7.65 -14.14 6.96
N GLN A 80 8.12 -13.26 6.08
CA GLN A 80 9.23 -13.58 5.15
C GLN A 80 10.58 -12.97 5.52
N PHE A 81 10.61 -11.84 6.24
CA PHE A 81 11.84 -11.07 6.46
C PHE A 81 12.14 -10.87 7.94
N GLY A 82 11.15 -10.43 8.73
CA GLY A 82 11.33 -10.26 10.16
C GLY A 82 10.56 -9.08 10.74
N ASN A 83 10.78 -8.85 12.04
CA ASN A 83 10.07 -7.84 12.81
C ASN A 83 10.44 -6.41 12.40
N ASP A 84 11.70 -6.17 12.00
CA ASP A 84 12.16 -4.83 11.61
C ASP A 84 11.52 -4.43 10.27
N GLU A 85 11.44 -5.36 9.31
CA GLU A 85 10.77 -5.13 8.04
C GLU A 85 9.27 -4.98 8.22
N GLN A 86 8.68 -5.78 9.10
CA GLN A 86 7.27 -5.64 9.46
C GLN A 86 6.97 -4.26 10.04
N ALA A 87 7.82 -3.78 10.97
CA ALA A 87 7.69 -2.47 11.58
C ALA A 87 7.82 -1.36 10.52
N ALA A 88 8.81 -1.43 9.63
CA ALA A 88 9.00 -0.45 8.56
C ALA A 88 7.79 -0.35 7.62
N VAL A 89 7.19 -1.49 7.24
CA VAL A 89 5.99 -1.52 6.39
C VAL A 89 4.77 -1.01 7.15
N LEU A 90 4.61 -1.40 8.41
CA LEU A 90 3.53 -0.91 9.27
C LEU A 90 3.58 0.61 9.43
N ASP A 91 4.75 1.15 9.77
CA ASP A 91 4.95 2.59 9.97
C ASP A 91 4.73 3.37 8.68
N ALA A 92 5.10 2.82 7.53
CA ALA A 92 4.83 3.44 6.23
C ALA A 92 3.32 3.55 5.94
N TRP A 93 2.52 2.54 6.29
CA TRP A 93 1.06 2.59 6.13
C TRP A 93 0.37 3.51 7.15
N LYS A 94 0.92 3.62 8.37
CA LYS A 94 0.47 4.60 9.37
C LYS A 94 0.75 6.02 8.90
N ALA A 95 1.94 6.26 8.33
CA ALA A 95 2.35 7.57 7.82
C ALA A 95 1.50 8.08 6.65
N VAL A 96 0.76 7.20 5.97
CA VAL A 96 -0.23 7.61 4.95
C VAL A 96 -1.68 7.52 5.44
N GLY A 97 -1.91 7.24 6.73
CA GLY A 97 -3.23 7.26 7.36
C GLY A 97 -4.14 6.07 7.04
N VAL A 98 -3.59 4.95 6.55
CA VAL A 98 -4.37 3.75 6.22
C VAL A 98 -4.51 2.82 7.44
N LEU A 99 -3.42 2.65 8.20
CA LEU A 99 -3.38 1.91 9.46
C LEU A 99 -3.23 2.85 10.65
N GLN A 100 -3.49 2.34 11.87
CA GLN A 100 -3.33 3.04 13.15
C GLN A 100 -2.12 2.49 13.90
#